data_AF-A0A2C5X6U2-F1
#
_entry.id   AF-A0A2C5X6U2-F1
#
_cell.length_a   1.000
_cell.length_b   1.000
_cell.length_c   1.000
_cell.angle_alpha   90.00
_cell.angle_beta   90.00
_cell.angle_gamma   90.00
#
_symmetry.space_group_name_H-M   'P 1'
#
loop_
_entity.id
_entity.type
_entity.pdbx_description
1 polymer ?
#
loop_
_entity_poly.entity_id
_entity_poly.type
_entity_poly.pdbx_seq_one_letter_code
_entity_poly.pdbx_strand_id
1 'polypeptide(L)'
;MRPNRYWTAGGSFWRLPSEAPELFDDLKGAELVIFKGDLNYRKLTCDAHWAPTTPFQEALGPMGKGSGVNVLSLRTCKADVVVGLPPGKDEELRKTPGGGGDSGARRWAWHGKWAVVSLSEGGEN
;
A
#
# COMPACT_ATOMS: atom_id res chain seq x y z
N MET A 1 -22.89 -8.00 -0.03
CA MET A 1 -21.65 -8.05 -0.84
C MET A 1 -21.85 -7.13 -2.04
N ARG A 2 -20.94 -6.18 -2.32
CA ARG A 2 -21.06 -5.19 -3.41
C ARG A 2 -19.92 -5.40 -4.42
N PRO A 3 -20.13 -6.06 -5.57
CA PRO A 3 -19.09 -6.18 -6.60
C PRO A 3 -18.93 -4.87 -7.38
N ASN A 4 -17.72 -4.62 -7.90
CA ASN A 4 -17.46 -3.52 -8.83
C ASN A 4 -16.33 -3.92 -9.79
N ARG A 5 -16.46 -3.59 -11.08
CA ARG A 5 -15.46 -3.91 -12.12
C ARG A 5 -14.11 -3.26 -11.87
N TYR A 6 -14.08 -2.13 -11.19
CA TYR A 6 -12.86 -1.39 -10.87
C TYR A 6 -11.83 -2.25 -10.13
N TRP A 7 -12.27 -3.12 -9.21
CA TRP A 7 -11.38 -3.99 -8.43
C TRP A 7 -10.52 -4.91 -9.30
N THR A 8 -11.06 -5.33 -10.45
CA THR A 8 -10.41 -6.21 -11.43
C THR A 8 -9.72 -5.46 -12.57
N ALA A 9 -9.81 -4.12 -12.62
CA ALA A 9 -9.09 -3.34 -13.62
C ALA A 9 -7.57 -3.39 -13.40
N GLY A 10 -6.78 -3.16 -14.46
CA GLY A 10 -5.31 -3.18 -14.38
C GLY A 10 -4.69 -1.97 -13.68
N GLY A 11 -5.46 -0.91 -13.45
CA GLY A 11 -4.99 0.33 -12.83
C GLY A 11 -4.69 0.24 -11.34
N SER A 12 -3.83 1.14 -10.86
CA SER A 12 -3.62 1.41 -9.44
C SER A 12 -4.81 2.16 -8.84
N PHE A 13 -4.94 2.14 -7.52
CA PHE A 13 -6.00 2.87 -6.80
C PHE A 13 -5.80 4.38 -6.82
N TRP A 14 -4.66 4.88 -7.29
CA TRP A 14 -4.48 6.30 -7.60
C TRP A 14 -5.47 6.79 -8.65
N ARG A 15 -6.00 5.89 -9.49
CA ARG A 15 -6.99 6.21 -10.51
C ARG A 15 -8.43 6.12 -10.00
N LEU A 16 -8.65 5.65 -8.78
CA LEU A 16 -9.99 5.41 -8.25
C LEU A 16 -10.84 6.69 -8.26
N PRO A 17 -10.32 7.87 -7.84
CA PRO A 17 -11.10 9.10 -7.87
C PRO A 17 -11.55 9.53 -9.28
N SER A 18 -10.81 9.18 -10.32
CA SER A 18 -11.11 9.58 -11.71
C SER A 18 -11.84 8.52 -12.53
N GLU A 19 -11.49 7.24 -12.36
CA GLU A 19 -12.06 6.13 -13.14
C GLU A 19 -13.35 5.57 -12.53
N ALA A 20 -13.58 5.71 -11.22
CA ALA A 20 -14.80 5.28 -10.55
C ALA A 20 -15.19 6.23 -9.40
N PRO A 21 -15.54 7.50 -9.70
CA PRO A 21 -15.84 8.52 -8.70
C PRO A 21 -17.00 8.14 -7.76
N GLU A 22 -18.05 7.50 -8.27
CA GLU A 22 -19.17 7.03 -7.43
C GLU A 22 -18.74 6.01 -6.38
N LEU A 23 -17.82 5.11 -6.75
CA LEU A 23 -17.25 4.15 -5.81
C LEU A 23 -16.35 4.86 -4.80
N PHE A 24 -15.54 5.82 -5.25
CA PHE A 24 -14.69 6.62 -4.38
C PHE A 24 -15.51 7.39 -3.34
N ASP A 25 -16.63 7.99 -3.75
CA ASP A 25 -17.53 8.71 -2.85
C ASP A 25 -18.25 7.79 -1.86
N ASP A 26 -18.67 6.58 -2.28
CA ASP A 26 -19.21 5.56 -1.34
C ASP A 26 -18.16 5.19 -0.26
N LEU A 27 -16.88 5.10 -0.62
CA LEU A 27 -15.80 4.81 0.35
C LEU A 27 -15.59 5.92 1.38
N LYS A 28 -15.82 7.20 1.03
CA LYS A 28 -15.71 8.32 1.98
C LYS A 28 -16.76 8.25 3.09
N GLY A 29 -17.87 7.55 2.86
CA GLY A 29 -18.90 7.32 3.88
C GLY A 29 -18.50 6.33 4.97
N ALA A 30 -17.39 5.59 4.80
CA ALA A 30 -16.90 4.66 5.79
C ALA A 30 -15.94 5.34 6.79
N GLU A 31 -16.04 4.99 8.08
CA GLU A 31 -15.08 5.45 9.08
C GLU A 31 -13.65 4.94 8.80
N LEU A 32 -13.54 3.73 8.24
CA LEU A 32 -12.29 3.08 7.88
C LEU A 32 -12.47 2.08 6.73
N VAL A 33 -11.65 2.18 5.70
CA VAL A 33 -11.61 1.23 4.58
C VAL A 33 -10.41 0.31 4.73
N ILE A 34 -10.66 -0.99 4.86
CA ILE A 34 -9.60 -2.00 5.07
C ILE A 34 -9.27 -2.72 3.76
N PHE A 35 -8.04 -2.51 3.28
CA PHE A 35 -7.48 -3.18 2.12
C PHE A 35 -6.67 -4.40 2.54
N LYS A 36 -7.11 -5.59 2.09
CA LYS A 36 -6.52 -6.87 2.49
C LYS A 36 -5.54 -7.41 1.44
N GLY A 37 -4.37 -7.84 1.90
CA GLY A 37 -3.43 -8.62 1.10
C GLY A 37 -2.55 -7.80 0.17
N ASP A 38 -1.63 -8.52 -0.47
CA ASP A 38 -0.52 -7.94 -1.22
C ASP A 38 -0.94 -7.19 -2.49
N LEU A 39 -1.88 -7.73 -3.27
CA LEU A 39 -2.35 -7.08 -4.50
C LEU A 39 -2.99 -5.70 -4.22
N ASN A 40 -3.80 -5.59 -3.16
CA ASN A 40 -4.39 -4.31 -2.79
C ASN A 40 -3.32 -3.31 -2.35
N TYR A 41 -2.30 -3.75 -1.59
CA TYR A 41 -1.18 -2.90 -1.20
C TYR A 41 -0.39 -2.39 -2.42
N ARG A 42 -0.14 -3.26 -3.40
CA ARG A 42 0.51 -2.88 -4.66
C ARG A 42 -0.32 -1.85 -5.43
N LYS A 43 -1.64 -2.05 -5.55
CA LYS A 43 -2.54 -1.06 -6.17
C LYS A 43 -2.59 0.27 -5.40
N LEU A 44 -2.55 0.25 -4.06
CA LEU A 44 -2.49 1.45 -3.22
C LEU A 44 -1.21 2.25 -3.45
N THR A 45 -0.08 1.56 -3.62
CA THR A 45 1.27 2.16 -3.75
C THR A 45 1.74 2.27 -5.20
N CYS A 46 0.83 2.10 -6.17
CA CYS A 46 1.12 2.11 -7.60
C CYS A 46 2.19 1.09 -8.06
N ASP A 47 2.48 0.08 -7.23
CA ASP A 47 3.54 -0.93 -7.44
C ASP A 47 4.91 -0.32 -7.81
N ALA A 48 5.17 0.91 -7.35
CA ALA A 48 6.32 1.70 -7.75
C ALA A 48 7.59 1.38 -6.94
N HIS A 49 8.74 1.79 -7.47
CA HIS A 49 10.05 1.62 -6.83
C HIS A 49 10.31 2.73 -5.79
N TRP A 50 9.53 2.70 -4.70
CA TRP A 50 9.66 3.65 -3.60
C TRP A 50 10.92 3.44 -2.77
N ALA A 51 11.42 4.54 -2.17
CA ALA A 51 12.28 4.42 -1.02
C ALA A 51 11.50 3.71 0.11
N PRO A 52 12.06 2.71 0.81
CA PRO A 52 11.33 1.98 1.84
C PRO A 52 10.82 2.86 2.99
N THR A 53 11.46 4.02 3.18
CA THR A 53 11.13 5.01 4.21
C THR A 53 10.08 6.03 3.75
N THR A 54 9.64 6.03 2.49
CA THR A 54 8.60 6.95 2.01
C THR A 54 7.35 6.81 2.89
N PRO A 55 6.75 7.90 3.40
CA PRO A 55 5.53 7.82 4.20
C PRO A 55 4.39 7.10 3.46
N PHE A 56 3.63 6.26 4.16
CA PHE A 56 2.53 5.52 3.54
C PHE A 56 1.48 6.46 2.93
N GLN A 57 1.13 7.53 3.63
CA GLN A 57 0.17 8.55 3.16
C GLN A 57 0.63 9.24 1.86
N GLU A 58 1.95 9.43 1.65
CA GLU A 58 2.50 9.97 0.40
C GLU A 58 2.40 8.94 -0.73
N ALA A 59 2.76 7.67 -0.46
CA ALA A 59 2.71 6.60 -1.45
C ALA A 59 1.28 6.24 -1.91
N LEU A 60 0.24 6.67 -1.18
CA LEU A 60 -1.16 6.54 -1.59
C LEU A 60 -1.57 7.52 -2.69
N GLY A 61 -0.78 8.57 -2.95
CA GLY A 61 -1.10 9.57 -3.96
C GLY A 61 -2.51 10.15 -3.77
N PRO A 62 -3.39 10.12 -4.78
CA PRO A 62 -4.77 10.63 -4.67
C PRO A 62 -5.65 9.94 -3.62
N MET A 63 -5.24 8.78 -3.12
CA MET A 63 -5.92 8.07 -2.02
C MET A 63 -5.36 8.42 -0.64
N GLY A 64 -4.37 9.32 -0.57
CA GLY A 64 -3.67 9.73 0.64
C GLY A 64 -4.34 10.90 1.36
N LYS A 65 -3.51 11.86 1.80
CA LYS A 65 -3.97 13.06 2.51
C LYS A 65 -4.97 13.84 1.66
N GLY A 66 -6.07 14.30 2.27
CA GLY A 66 -7.12 15.07 1.58
C GLY A 66 -8.05 14.26 0.68
N SER A 67 -7.89 12.92 0.62
CA SER A 67 -8.79 12.06 -0.16
C SER A 67 -10.19 11.93 0.46
N GLY A 68 -10.32 12.22 1.76
CA GLY A 68 -11.54 11.94 2.53
C GLY A 68 -11.74 10.45 2.85
N VAL A 69 -10.79 9.56 2.51
CA VAL A 69 -10.88 8.13 2.80
C VAL A 69 -9.80 7.73 3.80
N ASN A 70 -10.21 7.21 4.96
CA ASN A 70 -9.29 6.60 5.90
C ASN A 70 -8.92 5.19 5.42
N VAL A 71 -7.63 4.95 5.18
CA VAL A 71 -7.13 3.72 4.58
C VAL A 71 -6.32 2.94 5.61
N LEU A 72 -6.73 1.70 5.86
CA LEU A 72 -5.90 0.70 6.57
C LEU A 72 -5.51 -0.42 5.60
N SER A 73 -4.21 -0.64 5.41
CA SER A 73 -3.72 -1.79 4.67
C SER A 73 -3.22 -2.88 5.62
N LEU A 74 -3.75 -4.09 5.46
CA LEU A 74 -3.30 -5.29 6.16
C LEU A 74 -2.65 -6.22 5.15
N ARG A 75 -1.32 -6.22 5.11
CA ARG A 75 -0.55 -6.85 4.04
C ARG A 75 0.51 -7.80 4.58
N THR A 76 0.42 -9.06 4.20
CA THR A 76 1.59 -9.95 4.20
C THR A 76 2.46 -9.63 2.98
N CYS A 77 3.75 -9.41 3.18
CA CYS A 77 4.67 -8.97 2.13
C CYS A 77 4.95 -10.11 1.13
N LYS A 78 4.45 -9.96 -0.10
CA LYS A 78 4.58 -10.94 -1.20
C LYS A 78 5.04 -10.29 -2.52
N ALA A 79 5.64 -9.09 -2.44
CA ALA A 79 6.16 -8.34 -3.58
C ALA A 79 7.21 -7.32 -3.12
N ASP A 80 8.06 -6.85 -4.04
CA ASP A 80 9.17 -5.95 -3.74
C ASP A 80 8.74 -4.66 -3.03
N VAL A 81 7.66 -4.03 -3.49
CA VAL A 81 7.22 -2.71 -2.99
C VAL A 81 6.98 -2.74 -1.48
N VAL A 82 7.50 -1.74 -0.76
CA VAL A 82 7.25 -1.48 0.67
C VAL A 82 7.53 -0.02 0.93
N VAL A 83 6.79 0.58 1.85
CA VAL A 83 6.93 1.99 2.26
C VAL A 83 6.68 2.09 3.76
N GLY A 84 6.98 3.24 4.36
CA GLY A 84 6.70 3.54 5.76
C GLY A 84 7.58 2.78 6.76
N LEU A 85 8.70 2.19 6.32
CA LEU A 85 9.64 1.56 7.23
C LEU A 85 10.46 2.61 7.98
N PRO A 86 10.84 2.35 9.24
CA PRO A 86 11.86 3.14 9.91
C PRO A 86 13.18 3.13 9.13
N PRO A 87 13.96 4.22 9.15
CA PRO A 87 15.30 4.25 8.58
C PRO A 87 16.16 3.09 9.09
N GLY A 88 16.88 2.40 8.20
CA GLY A 88 17.73 1.26 8.55
C GLY A 88 17.02 -0.09 8.64
N LYS A 89 15.67 -0.13 8.69
CA LYS A 89 14.93 -1.39 8.84
C LYS A 89 15.00 -2.27 7.59
N ASP A 90 14.97 -1.69 6.39
CA ASP A 90 15.12 -2.47 5.15
C ASP A 90 16.52 -3.11 5.07
N GLU A 91 17.55 -2.35 5.43
CA GLU A 91 18.93 -2.79 5.47
C GLU A 91 19.15 -3.91 6.51
N GLU A 92 18.56 -3.78 7.70
CA GLU A 92 18.54 -4.83 8.72
C GLU A 92 17.90 -6.11 8.19
N LEU A 93 16.72 -6.02 7.59
CA LEU A 93 15.99 -7.18 7.07
C LEU A 93 16.71 -7.84 5.91
N ARG A 94 17.36 -7.08 5.04
CA ARG A 94 18.18 -7.63 3.94
C ARG A 94 19.35 -8.46 4.45
N LYS A 95 19.94 -8.12 5.59
CA LYS A 95 21.06 -8.88 6.19
C LYS A 95 20.63 -10.20 6.84
N THR A 96 19.34 -10.44 7.02
CA THR A 96 18.84 -11.71 7.58
C THR A 96 19.02 -12.88 6.60
N PRO A 97 19.07 -14.14 7.08
CA PRO A 97 19.09 -15.31 6.20
C PRO A 97 17.89 -15.32 5.24
N GLY A 98 18.17 -15.31 3.93
CA GLY A 98 17.15 -15.21 2.88
C GLY A 98 16.63 -13.79 2.62
N GLY A 99 17.17 -12.77 3.29
CA GLY A 99 16.65 -11.40 3.24
C GLY A 99 17.06 -10.59 2.01
N GLY A 100 18.14 -10.95 1.34
CA GLY A 100 18.66 -10.20 0.19
C GLY A 100 20.18 -10.16 0.14
N GLY A 101 20.81 -9.93 1.28
CA GLY A 101 22.25 -9.68 1.40
C GLY A 101 22.69 -8.57 0.44
N ASP A 102 23.84 -8.78 -0.17
CA ASP A 102 24.47 -7.82 -1.09
C ASP A 102 23.85 -7.80 -2.50
N SER A 103 22.85 -8.63 -2.78
CA SER A 103 22.18 -8.68 -4.10
C SER A 103 21.38 -7.41 -4.42
N GLY A 104 21.15 -6.53 -3.44
CA GLY A 104 20.28 -5.36 -3.59
C GLY A 104 18.79 -5.69 -3.66
N ALA A 105 18.40 -6.96 -3.77
CA ALA A 105 17.00 -7.40 -3.79
C ALA A 105 16.40 -7.47 -2.39
N ARG A 106 15.13 -7.06 -2.26
CA ARG A 106 14.33 -7.16 -1.03
C ARG A 106 13.68 -8.54 -0.91
N ARG A 107 14.49 -9.60 -0.88
CA ARG A 107 13.97 -10.98 -0.83
C ARG A 107 13.10 -11.23 0.40
N TRP A 108 13.39 -10.55 1.52
CA TRP A 108 12.55 -10.61 2.71
C TRP A 108 11.08 -10.20 2.45
N ALA A 109 10.83 -9.31 1.49
CA ALA A 109 9.54 -8.69 1.24
C ALA A 109 8.62 -9.49 0.30
N TRP A 110 9.06 -10.62 -0.27
CA TRP A 110 8.25 -11.35 -1.25
C TRP A 110 7.91 -12.80 -0.91
N HIS A 111 8.49 -13.37 0.16
CA HIS A 111 8.27 -14.78 0.53
C HIS A 111 7.19 -14.96 1.62
N GLY A 112 6.45 -13.91 1.96
CA GLY A 112 5.27 -14.00 2.82
C GLY A 112 5.51 -14.19 4.32
N LYS A 113 6.74 -14.03 4.81
CA LYS A 113 7.08 -14.18 6.24
C LYS A 113 6.82 -12.92 7.06
N TRP A 114 6.91 -11.77 6.42
CA TRP A 114 6.75 -10.46 7.04
C TRP A 114 5.41 -9.84 6.66
N ALA A 115 4.93 -8.93 7.49
CA ALA A 115 3.71 -8.18 7.25
C ALA A 115 3.86 -6.73 7.68
N VAL A 116 3.07 -5.86 7.07
CA VAL A 116 2.92 -4.46 7.45
C VAL A 116 1.44 -4.17 7.73
N VAL A 117 1.23 -3.29 8.70
CA VAL A 117 -0.05 -2.67 9.02
C VAL A 117 0.16 -1.18 8.85
N SER A 118 -0.49 -0.58 7.85
CA SER A 118 -0.26 0.80 7.45
C SER A 118 -1.56 1.57 7.46
N LEU A 119 -1.61 2.63 8.26
CA LEU A 119 -2.76 3.52 8.41
C LEU A 119 -2.47 4.86 7.73
N SER A 120 -3.46 5.39 7.03
CA SER A 120 -3.48 6.76 6.53
C SER A 120 -4.83 7.39 6.81
N GLU A 121 -4.82 8.55 7.43
CA GLU A 121 -6.02 9.36 7.63
C GLU A 121 -6.26 10.21 6.37
N GLY A 122 -7.50 10.22 5.88
CA GLY A 122 -7.88 10.91 4.65
C GLY A 122 -8.27 12.38 4.85
N GLY A 123 -8.37 12.83 6.10
CA GLY A 123 -8.73 14.21 6.46
C GLY A 123 -7.64 15.24 6.12
N GLU A 124 -7.99 16.52 6.21
CA GLU A 124 -7.11 17.64 5.86
C GLU A 124 -6.19 18.17 6.99
N ASN A 125 -6.28 17.62 8.21
CA ASN A 125 -5.58 18.13 9.42
C ASN A 125 -4.16 18.69 9.17
#